data_AF-A0A8K0R3X6-F1
#
_entry.id   AF-A0A8K0R3X6-F1
#
_cell.length_a   1.000
_cell.length_b   1.000
_cell.length_c   1.000
_cell.angle_alpha   90.00
_cell.angle_beta   90.00
_cell.angle_gamma   90.00
#
_symmetry.space_group_name_H-M   'P 1'
#
loop_
_entity.id
_entity.type
_entity.pdbx_description
1 polymer ?
#
loop_
_entity_poly.entity_id
_entity_poly.type
_entity_poly.pdbx_seq_one_letter_code
_entity_poly.pdbx_strand_id
1 'polypeptide(L)'
;MEESPRGIGLPPHILIFSARIDGERAESNLEVLTTTKPVVKYNELEDLVYGHFGRDRSAFLLHFHTERLELCASKLRPLSFDQGRYFYEAVLIDGALRLVPHFVTIKEHVRKRMLIRDTDDSASTSKPQKRRIEVVKPSETTSADTDLENKRTPPFQKLDRPEVNEGQTKLRSSGQLGFDHGTFRRQATSKLPPDATCSSFMKDFEAEKQRYISTRDLGAYSTLSKSQKGLVTLGAHMVLIKGKYGMDALMPCDLCVRDGLVCHVYHSDCFEWDIAGKDAYFMLGWRCGQCRANRAIDRGGGCNAQHGH
;
A
#
# COMPACT_ATOMS: atom_id res chain seq x y z
N MET A 1 14.07 -11.36 31.69
CA MET A 1 15.23 -10.68 31.10
C MET A 1 14.67 -9.76 30.03
N GLU A 2 14.45 -8.49 30.37
CA GLU A 2 14.10 -7.48 29.38
C GLU A 2 15.36 -7.20 28.55
N GLU A 3 15.32 -7.51 27.26
CA GLU A 3 16.40 -7.11 26.35
C GLU A 3 16.45 -5.58 26.33
N SER A 4 17.50 -5.02 26.94
CA SER A 4 17.79 -3.60 26.88
C SER A 4 17.85 -3.19 25.40
N PRO A 5 17.10 -2.15 24.96
CA PRO A 5 17.08 -1.73 23.58
C PRO A 5 18.51 -1.42 23.15
N ARG A 6 19.03 -2.23 22.22
CA ARG A 6 20.40 -2.12 21.71
C ARG A 6 20.67 -0.65 21.43
N GLY A 7 21.64 -0.09 22.16
CA GLY A 7 21.98 1.33 22.09
C GLY A 7 22.06 1.74 20.63
N ILE A 8 21.25 2.72 20.26
CA ILE A 8 21.16 3.24 18.90
C ILE A 8 22.57 3.75 18.59
N GLY A 9 23.33 3.00 17.79
CA GLY A 9 24.61 3.43 17.28
C GLY A 9 24.46 4.80 16.61
N LEU A 10 25.55 5.54 16.48
CA LEU A 10 25.54 6.84 15.84
C LEU A 10 24.67 6.81 14.57
N PRO A 11 23.74 7.76 14.40
CA PRO A 11 22.83 7.78 13.27
C PRO A 11 23.61 7.66 11.95
N PRO A 12 23.21 6.78 11.01
CA PRO A 12 23.98 6.54 9.81
C PRO A 12 24.14 7.81 8.96
N HIS A 13 25.24 7.89 8.22
CA HIS A 13 25.50 9.02 7.33
C HIS A 13 24.44 9.10 6.22
N ILE A 14 24.09 10.32 5.83
CA ILE A 14 23.24 10.58 4.66
C ILE A 14 24.09 11.14 3.54
N LEU A 15 24.02 10.50 2.38
CA LEU A 15 24.64 10.95 1.14
C LEU A 15 23.54 11.40 0.19
N ILE A 16 23.62 12.64 -0.27
CA ILE A 16 22.62 13.24 -1.17
C ILE A 16 23.28 13.42 -2.52
N PHE A 17 22.73 12.77 -3.54
CA PHE A 17 23.22 12.78 -4.91
C PHE A 17 22.57 13.92 -5.72
N SER A 18 23.02 14.10 -6.97
CA SER A 18 22.53 15.16 -7.87
C SER A 18 21.01 15.27 -7.87
N ALA A 19 20.54 16.51 -7.77
CA ALA A 19 19.12 16.82 -7.83
C ALA A 19 18.53 16.52 -9.21
N ARG A 20 17.33 15.98 -9.20
CA ARG A 20 16.46 15.91 -10.39
C ARG A 20 15.46 17.05 -10.35
N ILE A 21 15.19 17.62 -11.51
CA ILE A 21 14.19 18.68 -11.68
C ILE A 21 13.27 18.23 -12.82
N ASP A 22 11.96 18.21 -12.56
CA ASP A 22 10.98 17.84 -13.60
C ASP A 22 11.16 18.72 -14.84
N GLY A 23 11.36 18.08 -16.00
CA GLY A 23 11.55 18.75 -17.29
C GLY A 23 13.00 19.12 -17.64
N GLU A 24 13.95 18.99 -16.72
CA GLU A 24 15.38 19.21 -16.98
C GLU A 24 16.08 17.87 -17.26
N ARG A 25 17.03 17.87 -18.19
CA ARG A 25 17.85 16.69 -18.46
C ARG A 25 18.83 16.53 -17.30
N ALA A 26 18.99 15.31 -16.79
CA ALA A 26 19.96 15.04 -15.72
C ALA A 26 21.33 15.55 -16.16
N GLU A 27 21.85 16.55 -15.45
CA GLU A 27 23.21 17.04 -15.66
C GLU A 27 24.17 15.91 -15.27
N SER A 28 25.18 15.65 -16.11
CA SER A 28 26.11 14.53 -15.93
C SER A 28 27.10 14.72 -14.79
N ASN A 29 27.02 15.84 -14.07
CA ASN A 29 27.89 16.12 -12.93
C ASN A 29 27.24 15.55 -11.67
N LEU A 30 27.85 14.47 -11.15
CA LEU A 30 27.43 13.83 -9.92
C LEU A 30 27.93 14.67 -8.73
N GLU A 31 27.15 15.66 -8.30
CA GLU A 31 27.42 16.36 -7.04
C GLU A 31 26.91 15.49 -5.88
N VAL A 32 27.80 15.18 -4.94
CA VAL A 32 27.48 14.41 -3.74
C VAL A 32 27.62 15.31 -2.53
N LEU A 33 26.49 15.66 -1.92
CA LEU A 33 26.43 16.39 -0.66
C LEU A 33 26.52 15.41 0.49
N THR A 34 27.64 15.49 1.23
CA THR A 34 27.86 14.71 2.45
C THR A 34 27.53 15.56 3.67
N THR A 35 26.71 15.02 4.57
CA THR A 35 26.32 15.70 5.81
C THR A 35 27.37 15.46 6.90
N THR A 36 27.94 16.54 7.46
CA THR A 36 28.90 16.44 8.58
C THR A 36 28.20 16.32 9.93
N LYS A 37 26.96 16.80 10.02
CA LYS A 37 26.09 16.67 11.19
C LYS A 37 25.00 15.64 10.90
N PRO A 38 24.62 14.80 11.88
CA PRO A 38 23.45 13.94 11.75
C PRO A 38 22.21 14.76 11.41
N VAL A 39 21.49 14.32 10.37
CA VAL A 39 20.17 14.86 10.02
C VAL A 39 19.13 13.91 10.57
N VAL A 40 18.42 14.35 11.61
CA VAL A 40 17.51 13.47 12.38
C VAL A 40 16.07 13.67 11.95
N LYS A 41 15.74 14.85 11.42
CA LYS A 41 14.40 15.19 10.97
C LYS A 41 14.33 15.42 9.48
N TYR A 42 13.19 15.05 8.90
CA TYR A 42 12.93 15.19 7.47
C TYR A 42 12.89 16.66 7.03
N ASN A 43 12.40 17.57 7.86
CA ASN A 43 12.43 19.00 7.55
C ASN A 43 13.85 19.58 7.53
N GLU A 44 14.75 19.11 8.41
CA GLU A 44 16.18 19.47 8.38
C GLU A 44 16.84 19.00 7.07
N LEU A 45 16.47 17.80 6.60
CA LEU A 45 16.89 17.27 5.31
C LEU A 45 16.41 18.16 4.16
N GLU A 46 15.14 18.58 4.18
CA GLU A 46 14.60 19.52 3.20
C GLU A 46 15.32 20.88 3.25
N ASP A 47 15.52 21.47 4.43
CA ASP A 47 16.22 22.76 4.61
C ASP A 47 17.61 22.71 3.97
N LEU A 48 18.35 21.64 4.26
CA LEU A 48 19.69 21.41 3.74
C LEU A 48 19.70 21.29 2.21
N VAL A 49 18.75 20.56 1.62
CA VAL A 49 18.68 20.35 0.17
C VAL A 49 18.19 21.58 -0.58
N TYR A 50 17.17 22.29 -0.07
CA TYR A 50 16.75 23.56 -0.66
C TYR A 50 17.88 24.59 -0.63
N GLY A 51 18.60 24.68 0.50
CA GLY A 51 19.74 25.58 0.65
C GLY A 51 20.91 25.23 -0.28
N HIS A 52 21.26 23.94 -0.39
CA HIS A 52 22.37 23.50 -1.23
C HIS A 52 22.10 23.72 -2.73
N PHE A 53 20.92 23.36 -3.23
CA PHE A 53 20.58 23.50 -4.65
C PHE A 53 20.01 24.88 -5.02
N GLY A 54 19.94 25.82 -4.07
CA GLY A 54 19.48 27.19 -4.30
C GLY A 54 18.05 27.28 -4.85
N ARG A 55 17.16 26.36 -4.44
CA ARG A 55 15.78 26.30 -4.96
C ARG A 55 14.80 26.98 -4.00
N ASP A 56 13.81 27.66 -4.56
CA ASP A 56 12.77 28.33 -3.78
C ASP A 56 11.64 27.37 -3.39
N ARG A 57 11.35 27.30 -2.08
CA ARG A 57 10.23 26.54 -1.51
C ARG A 57 8.87 26.97 -2.03
N SER A 58 8.73 28.22 -2.44
CA SER A 58 7.48 28.75 -2.98
C SER A 58 7.23 28.33 -4.44
N ALA A 59 8.27 27.88 -5.15
CA ALA A 59 8.21 27.49 -6.55
C ALA A 59 8.27 25.96 -6.75
N PHE A 60 8.91 25.24 -5.84
CA PHE A 60 9.18 23.80 -5.98
C PHE A 60 8.69 22.99 -4.78
N LEU A 61 8.13 21.83 -5.07
CA LEU A 61 7.92 20.74 -4.12
C LEU A 61 9.13 19.81 -4.16
N LEU A 62 9.74 19.58 -3.01
CA LEU A 62 10.84 18.63 -2.85
C LEU A 62 10.32 17.29 -2.32
N HIS A 63 10.87 16.21 -2.84
CA HIS A 63 10.77 14.89 -2.24
C HIS A 63 12.03 14.08 -2.51
N PHE A 64 12.24 13.02 -1.74
CA PHE A 64 13.44 12.20 -1.86
C PHE A 64 13.12 10.79 -2.34
N HIS A 65 14.04 10.25 -3.13
CA HIS A 65 14.12 8.85 -3.49
C HIS A 65 15.36 8.24 -2.89
N THR A 66 15.36 6.92 -2.70
CA THR A 66 16.62 6.19 -2.47
C THR A 66 17.31 5.99 -3.82
N GLU A 67 18.64 6.06 -3.88
CA GLU A 67 19.45 5.85 -5.11
C GLU A 67 19.04 4.58 -5.88
N ARG A 68 18.71 3.50 -5.16
CA ARG A 68 18.31 2.22 -5.78
C ARG A 68 16.96 2.25 -6.50
N LEU A 69 16.10 3.21 -6.16
CA LEU A 69 14.73 3.32 -6.62
C LEU A 69 14.60 4.71 -7.25
N GLU A 70 15.08 4.86 -8.48
CA GLU A 70 15.04 6.12 -9.23
C GLU A 70 13.60 6.59 -9.60
N LEU A 71 12.59 6.07 -8.91
CA LEU A 71 11.19 6.22 -9.26
C LEU A 71 10.46 7.11 -8.26
N CYS A 72 9.70 8.07 -8.80
CA CYS A 72 8.75 8.93 -8.08
C CYS A 72 7.78 8.19 -7.17
N ALA A 73 7.53 6.90 -7.39
CA ALA A 73 6.62 6.08 -6.58
C ALA A 73 7.21 5.72 -5.20
N SER A 74 8.53 5.71 -5.07
CA SER A 74 9.24 5.30 -3.85
C SER A 74 9.71 6.51 -3.06
N LYS A 75 8.80 7.46 -2.80
CA LYS A 75 9.12 8.65 -2.02
C LYS A 75 9.41 8.28 -0.57
N LEU A 76 10.45 8.87 0.01
CA LEU A 76 10.60 8.86 1.45
C LEU A 76 9.38 9.52 2.10
N ARG A 77 8.88 8.89 3.15
CA ARG A 77 7.79 9.43 3.96
C ARG A 77 8.39 10.18 5.15
N PRO A 78 7.99 11.44 5.41
CA PRO A 78 8.54 12.22 6.51
C PRO A 78 8.49 11.50 7.85
N LEU A 79 7.32 10.96 8.22
CA LEU A 79 7.15 10.25 9.49
C LEU A 79 8.02 8.98 9.59
N SER A 80 8.16 8.23 8.50
CA SER A 80 9.00 7.02 8.50
C SER A 80 10.49 7.39 8.61
N PHE A 81 10.91 8.50 8.00
CA PHE A 81 12.26 9.02 8.12
C PHE A 81 12.57 9.49 9.54
N ASP A 82 11.70 10.31 10.13
CA ASP A 82 11.85 10.82 11.49
C ASP A 82 11.89 9.71 12.55
N GLN A 83 11.28 8.56 12.24
CA GLN A 83 11.27 7.35 13.08
C GLN A 83 12.45 6.42 12.82
N GLY A 84 13.39 6.81 11.96
CA GLY A 84 14.56 5.99 11.65
C GLY A 84 14.27 4.79 10.75
N ARG A 85 13.08 4.68 10.14
CA ARG A 85 12.66 3.45 9.42
C ARG A 85 13.39 3.20 8.11
N TYR A 86 14.17 4.14 7.61
CA TYR A 86 15.02 3.96 6.43
C TYR A 86 16.47 3.58 6.79
N PHE A 87 16.81 3.54 8.07
CA PHE A 87 18.17 3.34 8.57
C PHE A 87 18.39 1.91 9.05
N TYR A 88 18.17 0.95 8.15
CA TYR A 88 18.42 -0.46 8.38
C TYR A 88 19.26 -1.05 7.24
N GLU A 89 19.97 -2.13 7.54
CA GLU A 89 21.05 -2.69 6.71
C GLU A 89 20.66 -2.91 5.24
N ALA A 90 19.43 -3.35 4.96
CA ALA A 90 19.00 -3.62 3.59
C ALA A 90 18.80 -2.35 2.73
N VAL A 91 18.59 -1.19 3.34
CA VAL A 91 18.42 0.10 2.66
C VAL A 91 19.72 0.90 2.61
N LEU A 92 20.59 0.72 3.60
CA LEU A 92 21.89 1.36 3.64
C LEU A 92 22.83 0.77 2.58
N ILE A 93 23.64 1.63 1.97
CA ILE A 93 24.70 1.26 1.02
C ILE A 93 25.99 1.80 1.59
N ASP A 94 26.93 0.90 1.90
CA ASP A 94 28.18 1.22 2.58
C ASP A 94 27.94 1.95 3.92
N GLY A 95 26.89 1.55 4.64
CA GLY A 95 26.51 2.15 5.92
C GLY A 95 25.85 3.53 5.82
N ALA A 96 25.53 4.01 4.62
CA ALA A 96 24.90 5.30 4.40
C ALA A 96 23.53 5.20 3.71
N LEU A 97 22.61 6.09 4.08
CA LEU A 97 21.36 6.27 3.37
C LEU A 97 21.60 7.19 2.17
N ARG A 98 21.49 6.63 0.96
CA ARG A 98 21.78 7.32 -0.30
C ARG A 98 20.49 7.86 -0.92
N LEU A 99 20.38 9.18 -1.02
CA LEU A 99 19.16 9.87 -1.44
C LEU A 99 19.35 10.67 -2.72
N VAL A 100 18.31 10.69 -3.57
CA VAL A 100 18.22 11.52 -4.77
C VAL A 100 17.08 12.52 -4.54
N PRO A 101 17.37 13.82 -4.38
CA PRO A 101 16.34 14.84 -4.25
C PRO A 101 15.68 15.10 -5.60
N HIS A 102 14.35 15.23 -5.59
CA HIS A 102 13.56 15.51 -6.78
C HIS A 102 12.65 16.72 -6.55
N PHE A 103 12.93 17.79 -7.30
CA PHE A 103 12.14 19.01 -7.32
C PHE A 103 11.09 18.96 -8.42
N VAL A 104 9.84 19.17 -8.04
CA VAL A 104 8.69 19.26 -8.94
C VAL A 104 8.14 20.68 -8.87
N THR A 105 7.95 21.34 -10.00
CA THR A 105 7.36 22.69 -9.98
C THR A 105 5.93 22.62 -9.43
N ILE A 106 5.56 23.55 -8.56
CA ILE A 106 4.21 23.58 -7.99
C ILE A 106 3.15 23.70 -9.09
N LYS A 107 3.44 24.48 -10.14
CA LYS A 107 2.56 24.63 -11.32
C LYS A 107 2.28 23.29 -12.00
N GLU A 108 3.31 22.49 -12.24
CA GLU A 108 3.15 21.18 -12.86
C GLU A 108 2.42 20.19 -11.95
N HIS A 109 2.70 20.23 -10.65
CA HIS A 109 1.99 19.40 -9.68
C HIS A 109 0.48 19.69 -9.65
N VAL A 110 0.10 20.98 -9.66
CA VAL A 110 -1.31 21.40 -9.74
C VAL A 110 -1.93 20.95 -11.06
N ARG A 111 -1.24 21.13 -12.18
CA ARG A 111 -1.71 20.70 -13.51
C ARG A 111 -1.94 19.19 -13.57
N LYS A 112 -0.98 18.37 -13.10
CA LYS A 112 -1.12 16.90 -13.02
C LYS A 112 -2.33 16.50 -12.17
N ARG A 113 -2.56 17.17 -11.03
CA ARG A 113 -3.73 16.92 -10.17
C ARG A 113 -5.06 17.27 -10.82
N MET A 114 -5.12 18.30 -11.67
CA MET A 114 -6.35 18.66 -12.37
C MET A 114 -6.68 17.63 -13.46
N LEU A 115 -5.70 17.18 -14.24
CA LEU A 115 -5.91 16.17 -15.29
C LEU A 115 -6.45 14.82 -14.77
N ILE A 116 -6.09 14.43 -13.55
CA ILE A 116 -6.58 13.18 -12.94
C ILE A 116 -8.06 13.27 -12.55
N ARG A 117 -8.57 14.46 -12.21
CA ARG A 117 -9.98 14.61 -11.83
C ARG A 117 -10.90 14.45 -13.03
N ASP A 118 -10.48 14.91 -14.19
CA ASP A 118 -11.32 14.89 -15.40
C ASP A 118 -11.44 13.47 -15.99
N THR A 119 -10.53 12.56 -15.64
CA THR A 119 -10.53 11.17 -16.16
C THR A 119 -11.53 10.26 -15.42
N ASP A 120 -11.92 10.59 -14.18
CA ASP A 120 -12.87 9.78 -13.40
C ASP A 120 -14.34 10.13 -13.67
N ASP A 121 -14.65 11.34 -14.15
CA ASP A 121 -16.05 11.79 -14.36
C ASP A 121 -16.62 11.42 -15.75
N SER A 122 -15.78 10.96 -16.68
CA SER A 122 -16.22 10.59 -18.04
C SER A 122 -16.75 9.16 -18.17
N ALA A 123 -16.70 8.35 -17.10
CA ALA A 123 -17.40 7.06 -17.00
C ALA A 123 -18.79 7.24 -16.35
N SER A 124 -19.55 8.24 -16.79
CA SER A 124 -20.96 8.39 -16.44
C SER A 124 -21.78 7.33 -17.18
N THR A 125 -21.82 6.12 -16.63
CA THR A 125 -22.95 5.22 -16.87
C THR A 125 -24.19 5.93 -16.33
N SER A 126 -25.10 6.28 -17.25
CA SER A 126 -26.44 6.79 -16.97
C SER A 126 -27.02 6.13 -15.72
N LYS A 127 -27.08 6.88 -14.60
CA LYS A 127 -27.80 6.43 -13.40
C LYS A 127 -29.24 6.12 -13.83
N PRO A 128 -29.77 4.91 -13.60
CA PRO A 128 -31.16 4.62 -13.90
C PRO A 128 -32.02 5.57 -13.07
N GLN A 129 -32.86 6.35 -13.74
CA GLN A 129 -33.85 7.20 -13.10
C GLN A 129 -34.64 6.35 -12.11
N LYS A 130 -34.53 6.72 -10.83
CA LYS A 130 -35.27 6.13 -9.73
C LYS A 130 -36.77 6.39 -10.01
N ARG A 131 -37.46 5.43 -10.63
CA ARG A 131 -38.92 5.48 -10.78
C ARG A 131 -39.51 5.61 -9.39
N ARG A 132 -40.12 6.75 -9.14
CA ARG A 132 -40.96 7.03 -7.97
C ARG A 132 -42.16 6.08 -8.07
N ILE A 133 -42.12 4.99 -7.33
CA ILE A 133 -43.28 4.14 -7.12
C ILE A 133 -44.20 4.92 -6.18
N GLU A 134 -45.38 5.30 -6.68
CA GLU A 134 -46.43 5.86 -5.86
C GLU A 134 -46.89 4.80 -4.85
N VAL A 135 -46.83 5.16 -3.58
CA VAL A 135 -47.27 4.34 -2.46
C VAL A 135 -48.80 4.34 -2.47
N VAL A 136 -49.38 3.27 -3.02
CA VAL A 136 -50.80 2.96 -2.82
C VAL A 136 -50.97 2.49 -1.37
N LYS A 137 -51.84 3.20 -0.65
CA LYS A 137 -52.22 2.99 0.75
C LYS A 137 -53.02 1.68 0.86
N PRO A 138 -52.55 0.64 1.57
CA PRO A 138 -53.33 -0.57 1.79
C PRO A 138 -54.31 -0.35 2.96
N SER A 139 -55.57 -0.70 2.71
CA SER A 139 -56.62 -0.82 3.71
C SER A 139 -56.32 -1.93 4.71
N GLU A 140 -56.77 -1.69 5.93
CA GLU A 140 -56.68 -2.56 7.11
C GLU A 140 -57.36 -3.91 6.87
N THR A 141 -56.64 -5.00 7.15
CA THR A 141 -57.24 -6.28 7.50
C THR A 141 -56.43 -6.94 8.62
N THR A 142 -57.05 -7.00 9.79
CA THR A 142 -56.70 -7.79 10.98
C THR A 142 -56.49 -9.27 10.67
N SER A 143 -55.42 -9.89 11.19
CA SER A 143 -55.44 -11.26 11.70
C SER A 143 -54.15 -11.68 12.43
N ALA A 144 -54.36 -12.12 13.67
CA ALA A 144 -53.78 -13.24 14.42
C ALA A 144 -52.28 -13.57 14.36
N ASP A 145 -51.68 -13.51 15.56
CA ASP A 145 -50.76 -14.48 16.18
C ASP A 145 -49.90 -15.39 15.29
N THR A 146 -48.59 -15.19 15.38
CA THR A 146 -47.65 -16.30 15.58
C THR A 146 -46.34 -15.75 16.14
N ASP A 147 -46.11 -16.04 17.42
CA ASP A 147 -44.82 -15.93 18.11
C ASP A 147 -43.78 -16.80 17.40
N LEU A 148 -42.70 -16.18 16.92
CA LEU A 148 -41.51 -16.89 16.49
C LEU A 148 -40.27 -16.32 17.18
N GLU A 149 -39.84 -17.12 18.13
CA GLU A 149 -38.72 -17.03 19.05
C GLU A 149 -37.41 -16.59 18.39
N ASN A 150 -37.05 -15.33 18.64
CA ASN A 150 -35.81 -14.71 18.17
C ASN A 150 -34.63 -15.23 19.01
N LYS A 151 -33.97 -16.28 18.51
CA LYS A 151 -32.82 -16.91 19.19
C LYS A 151 -31.62 -15.95 19.23
N ARG A 152 -31.18 -15.71 20.47
CA ARG A 152 -30.06 -14.89 20.90
C ARG A 152 -28.74 -15.27 20.22
N THR A 153 -28.12 -14.31 19.56
CA THR A 153 -26.69 -14.31 19.26
C THR A 153 -25.90 -14.16 20.56
N PRO A 154 -24.85 -14.96 20.83
CA PRO A 154 -24.04 -14.80 22.03
C PRO A 154 -23.26 -13.47 22.00
N PRO A 155 -23.07 -12.81 23.16
CA PRO A 155 -22.32 -11.57 23.24
C PRO A 155 -20.82 -11.85 23.02
N PHE A 156 -20.24 -11.19 22.01
CA PHE A 156 -18.79 -11.07 21.92
C PHE A 156 -18.29 -10.30 23.14
N GLN A 157 -17.52 -10.98 23.99
CA GLN A 157 -16.79 -10.34 25.09
C GLN A 157 -15.75 -9.40 24.48
N LYS A 158 -15.96 -8.10 24.71
CA LYS A 158 -14.93 -7.08 24.47
C LYS A 158 -13.83 -7.31 25.49
N LEU A 159 -12.64 -7.71 25.04
CA LEU A 159 -11.44 -7.59 25.86
C LEU A 159 -11.15 -6.11 26.06
N ASP A 160 -11.13 -5.69 27.32
CA ASP A 160 -10.73 -4.34 27.73
C ASP A 160 -9.31 -4.05 27.23
N ARG A 161 -9.18 -2.98 26.45
CA ARG A 161 -7.92 -2.50 25.89
C ARG A 161 -7.61 -1.16 26.55
N PRO A 162 -6.36 -0.89 26.95
CA PRO A 162 -5.98 0.38 27.55
C PRO A 162 -6.27 1.56 26.62
N GLU A 163 -6.88 2.61 27.17
CA GLU A 163 -7.12 3.89 26.51
C GLU A 163 -5.79 4.45 25.97
N VAL A 164 -5.68 4.55 24.66
CA VAL A 164 -4.62 5.33 24.01
C VAL A 164 -5.29 6.55 23.40
N ASN A 165 -4.91 7.72 23.89
CA ASN A 165 -5.41 9.02 23.47
C ASN A 165 -5.39 9.18 21.93
N GLU A 166 -6.58 9.22 21.32
CA GLU A 166 -6.78 9.41 19.89
C GLU A 166 -6.75 10.90 19.53
N GLY A 167 -5.56 11.44 19.27
CA GLY A 167 -5.41 12.69 18.52
C GLY A 167 -5.72 12.46 17.04
N GLN A 168 -6.97 12.70 16.62
CA GLN A 168 -7.42 12.54 15.24
C GLN A 168 -6.66 13.47 14.26
N THR A 169 -5.69 12.91 13.53
CA THR A 169 -5.20 13.50 12.27
C THR A 169 -5.88 12.77 11.11
N LYS A 170 -6.83 13.44 10.45
CA LYS A 170 -7.48 12.92 9.23
C LYS A 170 -6.45 12.84 8.09
N LEU A 171 -5.73 11.73 8.01
CA LEU A 171 -4.91 11.39 6.84
C LEU A 171 -5.85 11.06 5.67
N ARG A 172 -5.93 11.97 4.70
CA ARG A 172 -6.66 11.75 3.45
C ARG A 172 -5.96 10.65 2.65
N SER A 173 -6.72 9.63 2.26
CA SER A 173 -6.28 8.56 1.37
C SER A 173 -5.80 9.15 0.04
N SER A 174 -4.51 9.05 -0.24
CA SER A 174 -3.93 9.34 -1.55
C SER A 174 -4.55 8.40 -2.59
N GLY A 175 -5.27 8.98 -3.56
CA GLY A 175 -5.88 8.29 -4.67
C GLY A 175 -4.88 7.46 -5.46
N GLN A 176 -5.38 6.35 -5.99
CA GLN A 176 -4.67 5.39 -6.84
C GLN A 176 -4.24 6.11 -8.13
N LEU A 177 -2.98 6.50 -8.17
CA LEU A 177 -2.35 7.16 -9.30
C LEU A 177 -1.98 6.08 -10.33
N GLY A 178 -2.66 6.03 -11.48
CA GLY A 178 -2.24 5.22 -12.63
C GLY A 178 -1.09 5.93 -13.35
N PHE A 179 0.12 5.36 -13.32
CA PHE A 179 1.28 5.92 -13.99
C PHE A 179 2.05 4.84 -14.75
N ASP A 180 2.47 5.22 -15.94
CA ASP A 180 3.28 4.45 -16.87
C ASP A 180 4.66 4.14 -16.25
N HIS A 181 4.94 2.86 -16.05
CA HIS A 181 6.12 2.35 -15.37
C HIS A 181 7.24 2.15 -16.39
N GLY A 182 8.18 3.11 -16.49
CA GLY A 182 9.39 2.94 -17.28
C GLY A 182 10.10 1.61 -16.95
N THR A 183 10.71 1.00 -17.97
CA THR A 183 11.23 -0.38 -17.98
C THR A 183 12.47 -0.58 -17.11
N PHE A 184 12.29 -0.52 -15.80
CA PHE A 184 13.20 -1.21 -14.90
C PHE A 184 12.96 -2.71 -15.03
N ARG A 185 14.04 -3.51 -15.03
CA ARG A 185 13.96 -4.97 -15.04
C ARG A 185 14.77 -5.47 -13.86
N ARG A 186 14.18 -5.51 -12.67
CA ARG A 186 14.74 -6.29 -11.56
C ARG A 186 14.00 -7.60 -11.46
N GLN A 187 14.74 -8.67 -11.76
CA GLN A 187 14.28 -10.04 -11.59
C GLN A 187 13.96 -10.28 -10.11
N ALA A 188 12.84 -10.93 -9.84
CA ALA A 188 12.55 -11.47 -8.52
C ALA A 188 13.77 -12.23 -7.99
N THR A 189 14.03 -12.11 -6.68
CA THR A 189 15.19 -12.75 -6.04
C THR A 189 15.14 -14.28 -6.15
N SER A 190 13.96 -14.85 -6.38
CA SER A 190 13.73 -16.25 -6.68
C SER A 190 12.85 -16.36 -7.89
N LYS A 191 13.18 -17.26 -8.82
CA LYS A 191 12.33 -17.53 -9.99
C LYS A 191 10.99 -18.10 -9.53
N LEU A 192 9.92 -17.67 -10.17
CA LEU A 192 8.62 -18.28 -10.00
C LEU A 192 8.70 -19.77 -10.36
N PRO A 193 8.09 -20.68 -9.56
CA PRO A 193 8.09 -22.11 -9.87
C PRO A 193 7.58 -22.36 -11.30
N PRO A 194 8.17 -23.31 -12.06
CA PRO A 194 7.82 -23.52 -13.47
C PRO A 194 6.37 -23.97 -13.67
N ASP A 195 5.76 -24.55 -12.64
CA ASP A 195 4.35 -24.97 -12.63
C ASP A 195 3.39 -23.85 -12.17
N ALA A 196 3.90 -22.68 -11.80
CA ALA A 196 3.12 -21.49 -11.49
C ALA A 196 2.79 -20.74 -12.79
N THR A 197 1.66 -21.12 -13.37
CA THR A 197 1.06 -20.49 -14.55
C THR A 197 -0.22 -19.74 -14.16
N CYS A 198 -0.72 -18.84 -15.02
CA CYS A 198 -2.03 -18.20 -14.83
C CYS A 198 -3.15 -19.23 -14.61
N SER A 199 -3.14 -20.34 -15.37
CA SER A 199 -4.14 -21.42 -15.19
C SER A 199 -4.04 -22.09 -13.83
N SER A 200 -2.82 -22.41 -13.37
CA SER A 200 -2.62 -22.96 -12.02
C SER A 200 -3.06 -21.97 -10.95
N PHE A 201 -2.76 -20.67 -11.12
CA PHE A 201 -3.14 -19.63 -10.17
C PHE A 201 -4.65 -19.57 -9.98
N MET A 202 -5.42 -19.62 -11.07
CA MET A 202 -6.88 -19.59 -10.99
C MET A 202 -7.45 -20.81 -10.26
N LYS A 203 -6.86 -22.00 -10.46
CA LYS A 203 -7.25 -23.22 -9.74
C LYS A 203 -6.91 -23.13 -8.26
N ASP A 204 -5.68 -22.74 -7.94
CA ASP A 204 -5.18 -22.62 -6.58
C ASP A 204 -5.95 -21.53 -5.82
N PHE A 205 -6.27 -20.42 -6.49
CA PHE A 205 -7.07 -19.33 -5.91
C PHE A 205 -8.49 -19.77 -5.57
N GLU A 206 -9.18 -20.50 -6.46
CA GLU A 206 -10.51 -21.01 -6.16
C GLU A 206 -10.47 -22.08 -5.07
N ALA A 207 -9.49 -22.99 -5.10
CA ALA A 207 -9.28 -23.98 -4.05
C ALA A 207 -9.07 -23.33 -2.67
N GLU A 208 -8.25 -22.27 -2.60
CA GLU A 208 -8.02 -21.53 -1.36
C GLU A 208 -9.24 -20.75 -0.89
N LYS A 209 -10.07 -20.24 -1.80
CA LYS A 209 -11.37 -19.65 -1.44
C LYS A 209 -12.28 -20.69 -0.80
N GLN A 210 -12.42 -21.87 -1.42
CA GLN A 210 -13.25 -22.95 -0.88
C GLN A 210 -12.73 -23.42 0.48
N ARG A 211 -11.41 -23.59 0.62
CA ARG A 211 -10.78 -23.93 1.91
C ARG A 211 -11.09 -22.89 2.98
N TYR A 212 -10.95 -21.60 2.67
CA TYR A 212 -11.26 -20.53 3.62
C TYR A 212 -12.73 -20.53 4.05
N ILE A 213 -13.66 -20.78 3.12
CA ILE A 213 -15.10 -20.91 3.40
C ILE A 213 -15.35 -22.07 4.36
N SER A 214 -14.76 -23.24 4.09
CA SER A 214 -14.91 -24.44 4.92
C SER A 214 -14.33 -24.24 6.32
N THR A 215 -13.12 -23.68 6.44
CA THR A 215 -12.45 -23.51 7.74
C THR A 215 -13.18 -22.53 8.66
N ARG A 216 -13.91 -21.55 8.11
CA ARG A 216 -14.65 -20.56 8.90
C ARG A 216 -16.13 -20.89 9.09
N ASP A 217 -16.54 -22.09 8.72
CA ASP A 217 -17.94 -22.53 8.74
C ASP A 217 -18.89 -21.54 8.02
N LEU A 218 -18.37 -20.89 6.98
CA LEU A 218 -19.17 -19.97 6.16
C LEU A 218 -20.02 -20.73 5.14
N GLY A 219 -19.77 -22.04 4.97
CA GLY A 219 -20.49 -22.92 4.05
C GLY A 219 -21.93 -23.22 4.46
N ALA A 220 -22.31 -22.97 5.72
CA ALA A 220 -23.69 -23.09 6.18
C ALA A 220 -24.64 -22.07 5.51
N TYR A 221 -24.10 -20.99 4.92
CA TYR A 221 -24.87 -19.98 4.20
C TYR A 221 -24.93 -20.30 2.72
N SER A 222 -26.15 -20.39 2.17
CA SER A 222 -26.38 -20.61 0.74
C SER A 222 -25.79 -19.52 -0.15
N THR A 223 -25.63 -18.30 0.38
CA THR A 223 -24.95 -17.19 -0.29
C THR A 223 -24.10 -16.38 0.68
N LEU A 224 -22.85 -16.14 0.30
CA LEU A 224 -21.97 -15.24 1.05
C LEU A 224 -22.38 -13.78 0.84
N SER A 225 -22.44 -13.01 1.92
CA SER A 225 -22.59 -11.55 1.87
C SER A 225 -21.41 -10.88 1.15
N LYS A 226 -21.59 -9.64 0.71
CA LYS A 226 -20.53 -8.87 0.01
C LYS A 226 -19.26 -8.72 0.86
N SER A 227 -19.40 -8.48 2.17
CA SER A 227 -18.27 -8.38 3.09
C SER A 227 -17.54 -9.72 3.26
N GLN A 228 -18.30 -10.81 3.41
CA GLN A 228 -17.73 -12.17 3.49
C GLN A 228 -16.99 -12.56 2.21
N LYS A 229 -17.56 -12.29 1.02
CA LYS A 229 -16.87 -12.50 -0.27
C LYS A 229 -15.55 -11.76 -0.31
N GLY A 230 -15.52 -10.50 0.14
CA GLY A 230 -14.29 -9.72 0.23
C GLY A 230 -13.25 -10.35 1.18
N LEU A 231 -13.66 -10.88 2.33
CA LEU A 231 -12.76 -11.55 3.27
C LEU A 231 -12.21 -12.86 2.71
N VAL A 232 -13.06 -13.69 2.09
CA VAL A 232 -12.66 -14.94 1.44
C VAL A 232 -11.61 -14.68 0.36
N THR A 233 -11.85 -13.70 -0.51
CA THR A 233 -10.90 -13.27 -1.55
C THR A 233 -9.54 -12.87 -0.96
N LEU A 234 -9.51 -12.06 0.10
CA LEU A 234 -8.24 -11.65 0.71
C LEU A 234 -7.50 -12.80 1.39
N GLY A 235 -8.24 -13.69 2.06
CA GLY A 235 -7.68 -14.88 2.68
C GLY A 235 -6.98 -15.75 1.65
N ALA A 236 -7.63 -15.99 0.50
CA ALA A 236 -7.02 -16.73 -0.59
C ALA A 236 -5.75 -16.04 -1.12
N HIS A 237 -5.80 -14.74 -1.43
CA HIS A 237 -4.61 -14.01 -1.87
C HIS A 237 -3.46 -14.07 -0.85
N MET A 238 -3.75 -13.93 0.45
CA MET A 238 -2.72 -14.03 1.49
C MET A 238 -1.99 -15.38 1.43
N VAL A 239 -2.73 -16.49 1.34
CA VAL A 239 -2.12 -17.83 1.29
C VAL A 239 -1.26 -17.98 0.05
N LEU A 240 -1.76 -17.56 -1.11
CA LEU A 240 -1.00 -17.67 -2.37
C LEU A 240 0.29 -16.84 -2.33
N ILE A 241 0.24 -15.63 -1.79
CA ILE A 241 1.41 -14.74 -1.61
C ILE A 241 2.41 -15.33 -0.61
N LYS A 242 1.96 -16.00 0.46
CA LYS A 242 2.88 -16.63 1.42
C LYS A 242 3.49 -17.94 0.90
N GLY A 243 2.95 -18.47 -0.21
CA GLY A 243 3.37 -19.74 -0.80
C GLY A 243 3.89 -19.56 -2.22
N LYS A 244 3.37 -20.39 -3.12
CA LYS A 244 3.87 -20.60 -4.49
C LYS A 244 3.98 -19.35 -5.36
N TYR A 245 3.15 -18.33 -5.11
CA TYR A 245 3.00 -17.17 -6.01
C TYR A 245 3.62 -15.89 -5.49
N GLY A 246 4.21 -15.91 -4.29
CA GLY A 246 4.82 -14.73 -3.74
C GLY A 246 6.33 -14.78 -3.65
N MET A 247 6.87 -13.62 -3.30
CA MET A 247 8.28 -13.39 -3.05
C MET A 247 8.41 -12.40 -1.89
N ASP A 248 9.59 -12.34 -1.30
CA ASP A 248 9.91 -11.27 -0.37
C ASP A 248 9.84 -9.92 -1.08
N ALA A 249 9.15 -8.97 -0.46
CA ALA A 249 9.03 -7.62 -0.97
C ALA A 249 10.41 -6.98 -1.00
N LEU A 250 10.77 -6.40 -2.14
CA LEU A 250 12.03 -5.67 -2.28
C LEU A 250 12.13 -4.52 -1.28
N MET A 251 10.98 -3.91 -0.98
CA MET A 251 10.81 -2.99 0.13
C MET A 251 9.67 -3.50 1.00
N PRO A 252 9.96 -4.00 2.22
CA PRO A 252 8.92 -4.44 3.14
C PRO A 252 8.04 -3.26 3.56
N CYS A 253 6.75 -3.51 3.79
CA CYS A 253 5.88 -2.44 4.27
C CYS A 253 6.19 -2.08 5.72
N ASP A 254 5.86 -0.85 6.08
CA ASP A 254 6.01 -0.28 7.42
C ASP A 254 5.43 -1.17 8.54
N LEU A 255 4.30 -1.83 8.27
CA LEU A 255 3.63 -2.70 9.24
C LEU A 255 4.42 -3.99 9.46
N CYS A 256 4.89 -4.64 8.40
CA CYS A 256 5.69 -5.85 8.52
C CYS A 256 7.03 -5.57 9.21
N VAL A 257 7.70 -4.46 8.87
CA VAL A 257 8.96 -4.06 9.54
C VAL A 257 8.74 -3.87 11.04
N ARG A 258 7.71 -3.10 11.43
CA ARG A 258 7.42 -2.84 12.85
C ARG A 258 7.10 -4.13 13.61
N ASP A 259 6.37 -5.04 12.98
CA ASP A 259 5.93 -6.28 13.61
C ASP A 259 7.02 -7.39 13.52
N GLY A 260 8.19 -7.10 12.95
CA GLY A 260 9.30 -8.05 12.79
C GLY A 260 9.00 -9.20 11.82
N LEU A 261 8.10 -8.97 10.86
CA LEU A 261 7.62 -9.99 9.93
C LEU A 261 8.26 -9.84 8.56
N VAL A 262 8.49 -10.97 7.88
CA VAL A 262 8.86 -10.97 6.46
C VAL A 262 7.66 -10.51 5.63
N CYS A 263 7.88 -9.49 4.81
CA CYS A 263 6.84 -8.92 3.97
C CYS A 263 6.80 -9.64 2.63
N HIS A 264 5.76 -10.43 2.35
CA HIS A 264 5.59 -11.10 1.06
C HIS A 264 4.61 -10.37 0.15
N VAL A 265 4.95 -10.26 -1.14
CA VAL A 265 4.12 -9.72 -2.23
C VAL A 265 4.00 -10.74 -3.35
N TYR A 266 3.10 -10.53 -4.32
CA TYR A 266 3.10 -11.36 -5.52
C TYR A 266 4.42 -11.22 -6.27
N HIS A 267 4.86 -12.32 -6.85
CA HIS A 267 6.00 -12.34 -7.77
C HIS A 267 5.72 -11.43 -8.98
N SER A 268 6.74 -10.71 -9.47
CA SER A 268 6.63 -9.78 -10.62
C SER A 268 6.00 -10.45 -11.84
N ASP A 269 6.46 -11.65 -12.19
CA ASP A 269 5.99 -12.41 -13.35
C ASP A 269 4.48 -12.76 -13.30
N CYS A 270 3.85 -12.74 -12.11
CA CYS A 270 2.39 -12.92 -12.02
C CYS A 270 1.62 -11.74 -12.62
N PHE A 271 2.21 -10.55 -12.70
CA PHE A 271 1.60 -9.37 -13.29
C PHE A 271 1.66 -9.37 -14.83
N GLU A 272 2.44 -10.25 -15.44
CA GLU A 272 2.48 -10.44 -16.90
C GLU A 272 1.34 -11.36 -17.39
N TRP A 273 0.56 -11.94 -16.48
CA TRP A 273 -0.52 -12.85 -16.83
C TRP A 273 -1.78 -12.12 -17.28
N ASP A 274 -2.42 -12.65 -18.33
CA ASP A 274 -3.80 -12.29 -18.67
C ASP A 274 -4.77 -13.08 -17.78
N ILE A 275 -5.39 -12.40 -16.81
CA ILE A 275 -6.33 -13.00 -15.87
C ILE A 275 -7.75 -12.68 -16.34
N ALA A 276 -8.29 -13.56 -17.18
CA ALA A 276 -9.66 -13.48 -17.69
C ALA A 276 -9.96 -12.16 -18.45
N GLY A 277 -9.04 -11.71 -19.29
CA GLY A 277 -9.17 -10.49 -20.08
C GLY A 277 -9.06 -9.21 -19.24
N LYS A 278 -8.55 -9.33 -18.00
CA LYS A 278 -8.31 -8.21 -17.10
C LYS A 278 -6.83 -8.14 -16.78
N ASP A 279 -6.34 -6.92 -16.66
CA ASP A 279 -5.01 -6.64 -16.19
C ASP A 279 -4.82 -7.23 -14.77
N ALA A 280 -3.81 -8.09 -14.64
CA ALA A 280 -3.44 -8.76 -13.42
C ALA A 280 -3.20 -7.78 -12.27
N TYR A 281 -2.80 -6.55 -12.54
CA TYR A 281 -2.62 -5.50 -11.55
C TYR A 281 -3.89 -5.27 -10.71
N PHE A 282 -5.07 -5.24 -11.34
CA PHE A 282 -6.34 -5.05 -10.62
C PHE A 282 -6.77 -6.30 -9.85
N MET A 283 -6.45 -7.48 -10.37
CA MET A 283 -6.86 -8.76 -9.79
C MET A 283 -5.98 -9.17 -8.61
N LEU A 284 -4.66 -9.08 -8.78
CA LEU A 284 -3.69 -9.42 -7.76
C LEU A 284 -3.64 -8.35 -6.69
N GLY A 285 -3.57 -7.06 -7.08
CA GLY A 285 -3.46 -5.91 -6.20
C GLY A 285 -2.10 -5.75 -5.51
N TRP A 286 -1.89 -4.59 -4.92
CA TRP A 286 -0.61 -4.07 -4.43
C TRP A 286 -0.28 -4.40 -2.95
N ARG A 287 -1.22 -4.93 -2.17
CA ARG A 287 -1.00 -5.19 -0.73
C ARG A 287 -0.23 -6.50 -0.52
N CYS A 288 0.72 -6.48 0.40
CA CYS A 288 1.42 -7.67 0.89
C CYS A 288 0.47 -8.65 1.60
N GLY A 289 0.88 -9.92 1.73
CA GLY A 289 0.05 -10.96 2.33
C GLY A 289 -0.43 -10.62 3.74
N GLN A 290 0.44 -10.06 4.57
CA GLN A 290 0.11 -9.70 5.96
C GLN A 290 -0.88 -8.52 6.04
N CYS A 291 -0.71 -7.50 5.21
CA CYS A 291 -1.64 -6.37 5.14
C CYS A 291 -3.02 -6.76 4.57
N ARG A 292 -3.13 -7.89 3.85
CA ARG A 292 -4.43 -8.45 3.43
C ARG A 292 -5.15 -9.14 4.58
N ALA A 293 -4.43 -9.87 5.43
CA ALA A 293 -5.00 -10.47 6.64
C ALA A 293 -5.54 -9.43 7.62
N ASN A 294 -4.78 -8.36 7.86
CA ASN A 294 -5.05 -7.40 8.92
C ASN A 294 -6.04 -6.29 8.54
N ARG A 295 -7.07 -6.59 7.74
CA ARG A 295 -8.03 -5.59 7.21
C ARG A 295 -8.71 -4.72 8.27
N ALA A 296 -8.78 -5.18 9.52
CA ALA A 296 -9.33 -4.43 10.65
C ALA A 296 -8.44 -3.24 11.09
N ILE A 297 -7.17 -3.22 10.67
CA ILE A 297 -6.23 -2.13 10.97
C ILE A 297 -6.14 -1.19 9.76
N ASP A 298 -7.27 -0.68 9.31
CA ASP A 298 -7.33 0.45 8.37
C ASP A 298 -6.98 1.77 9.10
N ARG A 299 -5.98 1.74 10.00
CA ARG A 299 -5.48 2.89 10.77
C ARG A 299 -4.60 3.81 9.91
N GLY A 300 -5.04 4.11 8.69
CA GLY A 300 -4.39 5.08 7.79
C GLY A 300 -3.02 4.68 7.22
N GLY A 301 -2.46 3.52 7.60
CA GLY A 301 -1.21 3.01 7.04
C GLY A 301 -1.46 2.12 5.83
N GLY A 302 -1.58 2.71 4.64
CA GLY A 302 -1.64 1.93 3.39
C GLY A 302 -0.40 1.04 3.24
N CYS A 303 -0.60 -0.21 2.78
CA CYS A 303 0.51 -1.12 2.48
C CYS A 303 1.40 -0.48 1.40
N ASN A 304 2.64 -0.17 1.74
CA ASN A 304 3.65 0.38 0.84
C ASN A 304 4.69 -0.67 0.43
N ALA A 305 4.33 -1.96 0.52
CA ALA A 305 5.20 -3.00 0.00
C ALA A 305 5.36 -2.80 -1.50
N GLN A 306 6.60 -2.86 -1.99
CA GLN A 306 6.88 -2.80 -3.41
C GLN A 306 7.27 -4.17 -3.93
N HIS A 307 6.48 -4.67 -4.88
CA HIS A 307 6.92 -5.61 -5.89
C HIS A 307 7.62 -4.76 -6.95
N GLY A 308 8.92 -4.94 -7.19
CA GLY A 308 9.62 -4.15 -8.20
C GLY A 308 8.87 -4.22 -9.53
N HIS A 309 8.57 -3.06 -10.12
CA HIS A 309 8.47 -2.94 -11.56
C HIS A 309 9.87 -2.52 -12.01
#